data_AF-A0A2D9BEN9-F1
#
_entry.id   AF-A0A2D9BEN9-F1
#
_cell.length_a   1.000
_cell.length_b   1.000
_cell.length_c   1.000
_cell.angle_alpha   90.00
_cell.angle_beta   90.00
_cell.angle_gamma   90.00
#
_symmetry.space_group_name_H-M   'P 1'
#
loop_
_entity.id
_entity.type
_entity.pdbx_description
1 polymer ?
#
loop_
_entity_poly.entity_id
_entity_poly.type
_entity_poly.pdbx_seq_one_letter_code
_entity_poly.pdbx_strand_id
1 'polypeptide(L)'
;MDIFLFLGNNPMKYTYYFSDRIRNDGVPKLNQEQFRRMMNIVFVEGMLTAFNQPSVDRIDLMHKRYRDIKSLNELTKRLRPEILYDQMKRLSEKK
;
A
#
# COMPACT_ATOMS: atom_id res chain seq x y z
N MET A 1 -14.04 -21.55 -2.78
CA MET A 1 -13.03 -21.22 -3.80
C MET A 1 -11.98 -20.34 -3.16
N ASP A 2 -10.74 -20.57 -3.54
CA ASP A 2 -9.56 -20.63 -2.67
C ASP A 2 -9.01 -19.30 -2.13
N ILE A 3 -8.76 -19.30 -0.82
CA ILE A 3 -7.98 -18.29 -0.07
C ILE A 3 -6.47 -18.41 -0.33
N PHE A 4 -6.03 -19.40 -1.12
CA PHE A 4 -4.63 -19.85 -1.20
C PHE A 4 -3.78 -19.29 -2.36
N LEU A 5 -4.20 -18.24 -3.08
CA LEU A 5 -3.40 -17.64 -4.16
C LEU A 5 -2.67 -16.32 -3.81
N PHE A 6 -2.68 -15.86 -2.56
CA PHE A 6 -2.27 -14.49 -2.21
C PHE A 6 -0.79 -14.23 -1.88
N LEU A 7 0.13 -15.15 -2.20
CA LEU A 7 1.58 -14.96 -1.94
C LEU A 7 2.45 -15.02 -3.20
N GLY A 8 1.92 -14.63 -4.36
CA GLY A 8 2.69 -14.33 -5.57
C GLY A 8 2.64 -12.83 -5.88
N ASN A 9 3.74 -12.09 -5.62
CA ASN A 9 4.06 -10.73 -6.09
C ASN A 9 2.89 -9.88 -6.67
N ASN A 10 1.89 -9.55 -5.85
CA ASN A 10 0.83 -8.63 -6.27
C ASN A 10 1.33 -7.18 -6.18
N PRO A 11 1.34 -6.40 -7.28
CA PRO A 11 1.83 -5.02 -7.30
C PRO A 11 1.00 -4.06 -6.42
N MET A 12 -0.21 -4.46 -6.01
CA MET A 12 -1.12 -3.66 -5.18
C MET A 12 -1.56 -4.37 -3.89
N LYS A 13 -0.68 -5.16 -3.28
CA LYS A 13 -1.01 -5.98 -2.10
C LYS A 13 -1.57 -5.19 -0.92
N TYR A 14 -1.12 -3.96 -0.67
CA TYR A 14 -1.62 -3.16 0.46
C TYR A 14 -3.03 -2.65 0.17
N THR A 15 -3.26 -2.16 -1.05
CA THR A 15 -4.55 -1.67 -1.52
C THR A 15 -5.61 -2.75 -1.47
N TYR A 16 -5.29 -3.96 -1.94
CA TYR A 16 -6.20 -5.11 -1.84
C TYR A 16 -6.55 -5.43 -0.38
N TYR A 17 -5.54 -5.49 0.49
CA TYR A 17 -5.76 -5.77 1.91
C TYR A 17 -6.63 -4.70 2.58
N PHE A 18 -6.34 -3.42 2.35
CA PHE A 18 -7.12 -2.32 2.93
C PHE A 18 -8.55 -2.30 2.41
N SER A 19 -8.75 -2.55 1.11
CA SER A 19 -10.08 -2.64 0.50
C SER A 19 -10.91 -3.77 1.11
N ASP A 20 -10.31 -4.95 1.30
CA ASP A 20 -10.95 -6.10 1.94
C ASP A 20 -11.35 -5.78 3.39
N ARG A 21 -10.44 -5.17 4.17
CA ARG A 21 -10.73 -4.74 5.54
C ARG A 21 -11.85 -3.71 5.62
N ILE A 22 -11.87 -2.73 4.72
CA ILE A 22 -12.94 -1.72 4.70
C ILE A 22 -14.28 -2.37 4.34
N ARG A 23 -14.28 -3.33 3.41
CA ARG A 23 -15.51 -4.05 3.01
C ARG A 23 -16.08 -4.89 4.15
N ASN A 24 -15.22 -5.60 4.88
CA ASN A 24 -15.64 -6.56 5.91
C ASN A 24 -15.86 -5.91 7.29
N ASP A 25 -14.99 -4.97 7.67
CA ASP A 25 -14.94 -4.40 9.02
C ASP A 25 -15.42 -2.93 9.08
N GLY A 26 -15.72 -2.32 7.92
CA GLY A 26 -16.11 -0.92 7.80
C GLY A 26 -14.92 0.05 7.82
N VAL A 27 -15.22 1.36 7.93
CA VAL A 27 -14.17 2.40 7.93
C VAL A 27 -13.30 2.27 9.18
N PRO A 28 -11.97 2.10 9.03
CA PRO A 28 -11.10 1.90 10.18
C PRO A 28 -11.01 3.16 11.03
N LYS A 29 -11.04 2.99 12.35
CA LYS A 29 -10.82 4.05 13.34
C LYS A 29 -9.34 4.44 13.39
N LEU A 30 -8.87 5.13 12.35
CA LEU A 30 -7.52 5.67 12.27
C LEU A 30 -7.54 7.16 12.61
N ASN A 31 -6.50 7.62 13.30
CA ASN A 31 -6.30 9.06 13.44
C ASN A 31 -5.88 9.66 12.09
N GLN A 32 -5.92 10.99 11.98
CA GLN A 32 -5.66 11.70 10.72
C GLN A 32 -4.30 11.33 10.10
N GLU A 33 -3.27 11.13 10.93
CA GLU A 33 -1.93 10.79 10.47
C GLU A 33 -1.85 9.38 9.87
N GLN A 34 -2.45 8.39 10.54
CA GLN A 34 -2.45 7.01 10.05
C GLN A 34 -3.38 6.83 8.86
N PHE A 35 -4.51 7.56 8.82
CA PHE A 35 -5.37 7.59 7.64
C PHE A 35 -4.64 8.18 6.42
N ARG A 36 -3.93 9.30 6.59
CA ARG A 36 -3.09 9.89 5.54
C ARG A 36 -2.01 8.90 5.08
N ARG A 37 -1.36 8.18 6.01
CA ARG A 37 -0.38 7.15 5.69
C ARG A 37 -0.99 6.04 4.84
N MET A 38 -2.18 5.54 5.21
CA MET A 38 -2.92 4.52 4.46
C MET A 38 -3.21 5.00 3.02
N MET A 39 -3.72 6.22 2.86
CA MET A 39 -4.00 6.80 1.54
C MET A 39 -2.73 6.98 0.68
N ASN A 40 -1.64 7.44 1.28
CA ASN A 40 -0.36 7.58 0.58
C ASN A 40 0.17 6.25 0.06
N ILE A 41 -0.01 5.16 0.82
CA ILE A 41 0.37 3.81 0.38
C ILE A 41 -0.44 3.40 -0.87
N VAL A 42 -1.76 3.59 -0.83
CA VAL A 42 -2.65 3.28 -1.96
C VAL A 42 -2.26 4.07 -3.21
N PHE A 43 -1.99 5.37 -3.05
CA PHE A 43 -1.57 6.23 -4.15
C PHE A 43 -0.26 5.74 -4.79
N VAL A 44 0.76 5.47 -3.97
CA VAL A 44 2.08 5.03 -4.46
C VAL A 44 2.01 3.65 -5.13
N GLU A 45 1.21 2.71 -4.60
CA GLU A 45 0.98 1.42 -5.26
C GLU A 45 0.29 1.57 -6.63
N GLY A 46 -0.70 2.46 -6.74
CA GLY A 46 -1.35 2.76 -8.01
C GLY A 46 -0.38 3.31 -9.05
N MET A 47 0.49 4.26 -8.63
CA MET A 47 1.54 4.82 -9.49
C MET A 47 2.54 3.74 -9.96
N LEU A 48 3.00 2.88 -9.06
CA LEU A 48 3.92 1.79 -9.39
C LEU A 48 3.31 0.78 -10.36
N THR A 49 2.00 0.54 -10.26
CA THR A 49 1.27 -0.34 -11.16
C THR A 49 1.11 0.28 -12.55
N ALA A 50 0.86 1.58 -12.63
CA ALA A 50 0.79 2.30 -13.91
C ALA A 50 2.11 2.22 -14.69
N PHE A 51 3.27 2.23 -14.02
CA PHE A 51 4.58 2.10 -14.68
C PHE A 51 4.92 0.71 -15.20
N ASN A 52 4.14 -0.32 -14.87
CA ASN A 52 4.29 -1.65 -15.47
C ASN A 52 3.67 -1.72 -16.89
N GLN A 53 3.01 -0.66 -17.36
CA GLN A 53 2.54 -0.58 -18.74
C GLN A 53 3.71 -0.21 -19.68
N PRO A 54 3.84 -0.89 -20.83
CA PRO A 54 4.90 -0.61 -21.79
C PRO A 54 4.71 0.80 -22.36
N SER A 55 5.55 1.74 -21.95
CA SER A 55 5.58 3.12 -22.47
C SER A 55 6.98 3.51 -22.93
N VAL A 56 7.02 4.50 -23.82
CA VAL A 56 8.11 4.75 -24.79
C VAL A 56 9.36 5.42 -24.16
N ASP A 57 9.25 6.05 -22.97
CA ASP A 57 10.34 6.84 -22.37
C ASP A 57 10.98 6.17 -21.13
N ARG A 58 11.79 5.14 -21.38
CA ARG A 58 12.28 4.22 -20.32
C ARG A 58 13.13 4.87 -19.21
N ILE A 59 13.86 5.95 -19.46
CA ILE A 59 14.85 6.48 -18.50
C ILE A 59 14.22 7.32 -17.39
N ASP A 60 13.32 8.26 -17.72
CA ASP A 60 12.64 9.09 -16.71
C ASP A 60 11.67 8.28 -15.86
N LEU A 61 11.04 7.27 -16.48
CA LEU A 61 10.21 6.27 -15.82
C LEU A 61 10.98 5.50 -14.75
N MET A 62 12.24 5.13 -15.02
CA MET A 62 13.06 4.38 -14.06
C MET A 62 13.39 5.19 -12.80
N HIS A 63 13.79 6.46 -12.95
CA HIS A 63 14.06 7.31 -11.79
C HIS A 63 12.81 7.55 -10.93
N LYS A 64 11.66 7.78 -11.59
CA LYS A 64 10.38 7.96 -10.90
C LYS A 64 9.98 6.69 -10.15
N ARG A 65 10.06 5.53 -10.80
CA ARG A 65 9.80 4.22 -10.18
C ARG A 65 10.69 3.96 -8.97
N TYR A 66 11.98 4.27 -9.05
CA TYR A 66 12.89 4.11 -7.91
C TYR A 66 12.49 4.95 -6.70
N ARG A 67 12.12 6.23 -6.94
CA ARG A 67 11.61 7.11 -5.88
C ARG A 67 10.35 6.55 -5.25
N ASP A 68 9.40 6.10 -6.05
CA ASP A 68 8.12 5.57 -5.57
C ASP A 68 8.31 4.27 -4.78
N ILE A 69 9.22 3.37 -5.20
CA ILE A 69 9.59 2.18 -4.41
C ILE A 69 10.20 2.59 -3.06
N LYS A 70 11.08 3.60 -3.04
CA LYS A 70 11.68 4.10 -1.81
C LYS A 70 10.61 4.67 -0.88
N SER A 71 9.72 5.52 -1.39
CA SER A 71 8.59 6.07 -0.64
C SER A 71 7.66 4.99 -0.10
N LEU A 72 7.35 3.96 -0.89
CA LEU A 72 6.54 2.82 -0.44
C LEU A 72 7.24 2.08 0.71
N ASN A 73 8.55 1.83 0.60
CA ASN A 73 9.33 1.19 1.66
C ASN A 73 9.37 2.01 2.95
N GLU A 74 9.46 3.34 2.84
CA GLU A 74 9.44 4.25 3.99
C GLU A 74 8.08 4.31 4.67
N LEU A 75 7.00 4.35 3.89
CA LEU A 75 5.62 4.36 4.38
C LEU A 75 5.24 3.03 5.02
N THR A 76 5.67 1.91 4.44
CA THR A 76 5.30 0.56 4.92
C THR A 76 6.27 0.03 5.96
N LYS A 77 7.47 0.63 6.08
CA LYS A 77 8.60 0.08 6.85
C LYS A 77 8.91 -1.38 6.47
N ARG A 78 8.61 -1.76 5.23
CA ARG A 78 8.72 -3.13 4.70
C ARG A 78 7.89 -4.17 5.48
N LEU A 79 6.89 -3.72 6.23
CA LEU A 79 5.96 -4.61 6.94
C LEU A 79 4.95 -5.20 5.96
N ARG A 80 4.48 -6.41 6.26
CA ARG A 80 3.36 -7.00 5.52
C ARG A 80 2.06 -6.20 5.76
N PRO A 81 1.09 -6.20 4.82
CA PRO A 81 -0.14 -5.40 4.94
C PRO A 81 -0.89 -5.61 6.26
N GLU A 82 -0.95 -6.85 6.75
CA GLU A 82 -1.62 -7.22 8.00
C GLU A 82 -0.96 -6.52 9.19
N ILE A 83 0.36 -6.68 9.28
CA ILE A 83 1.17 -6.13 10.38
C ILE A 83 1.14 -4.61 10.36
N LEU A 84 1.23 -4.02 9.16
CA LEU A 84 1.18 -2.58 8.96
C LEU A 84 -0.16 -2.00 9.41
N TYR A 85 -1.26 -2.65 9.03
CA TYR A 85 -2.61 -2.21 9.38
C TYR A 85 -2.86 -2.26 10.90
N ASP A 86 -2.46 -3.35 11.56
CA ASP A 86 -2.57 -3.47 13.02
C ASP A 86 -1.69 -2.44 13.72
N GLN A 87 -0.49 -2.17 13.20
CA GLN A 87 0.37 -1.12 13.71
C GLN A 87 -0.30 0.26 13.60
N MET A 88 -0.92 0.58 12.47
CA MET A 88 -1.63 1.84 12.26
C MET A 88 -2.80 2.00 13.23
N LYS A 89 -3.57 0.93 13.50
CA LYS A 89 -4.63 0.95 14.52
C LYS A 89 -4.08 1.25 15.91
N ARG A 90 -3.06 0.51 16.36
CA ARG A 90 -2.41 0.71 17.68
C ARG A 90 -1.81 2.11 17.85
N LEU A 91 -1.25 2.68 16.79
CA LEU A 91 -0.73 4.05 16.81
C LEU A 91 -1.85 5.11 16.84
N SER A 92 -3.03 4.76 16.35
CA SER A 92 -4.20 5.64 16.39
C SER A 92 -4.84 5.72 17.77
N GLU A 93 -4.71 4.67 18.59
CA GLU A 93 -5.23 4.62 19.97
C GLU A 93 -4.34 5.36 20.98
N LYS A 94 -3.08 5.62 20.65
CA LYS A 94 -2.08 6.25 21.54
C LYS A 94 -2.07 7.78 21.49
N LYS A 95 -2.88 8.40 20.65
CA LYS A 95 -3.02 9.85 20.49
C LYS A 95 -4.45 10.26 20.79
#